data_AF-A0A842WIC3-F1
#
_entry.id   AF-A0A842WIC3-F1
#
_cell.length_a   1.000
_cell.length_b   1.000
_cell.length_c   1.000
_cell.angle_alpha   90.00
_cell.angle_beta   90.00
_cell.angle_gamma   90.00
#
_symmetry.space_group_name_H-M   'P 1'
#
loop_
_entity.id
_entity.type
_entity.pdbx_description
1 polymer ?
#
loop_
_entity_poly.entity_id
_entity_poly.type
_entity_poly.pdbx_seq_one_letter_code
_entity_poly.pdbx_strand_id
1 'polypeptide(L)'
;MTIEEVEARINELENSKSKLIGEIKKNYGRIRYKKYEEKALEPFLKETENVMVGPVRKKLRRLEFKIATQAYTPQIERQLVKEVKKVEDELKELRAVEKARRKKKLVKQDIEECENRILEIEEELKGMRSELKDLYAKRKTLQSGKKHGVIFGEKPDDMVSMEDIVVIEDIRDKEKKED
;
A
#
# COMPACT_ATOMS: atom_id res chain seq x y z
N MET A 1 18.96 25.98 -2.35
CA MET A 1 18.19 25.40 -1.23
C MET A 1 18.87 25.79 0.06
N THR A 2 18.16 26.48 0.94
CA THR A 2 18.63 26.81 2.28
C THR A 2 18.56 25.58 3.20
N ILE A 3 19.23 25.60 4.35
CA ILE A 3 19.18 24.49 5.33
C ILE A 3 17.74 24.28 5.83
N GLU A 4 17.01 25.37 6.05
CA GLU A 4 15.63 25.38 6.55
C GLU A 4 14.68 24.71 5.54
N GLU A 5 14.84 25.00 4.24
CA GLU A 5 14.07 24.34 3.17
C GLU A 5 14.32 22.82 3.14
N VAL A 6 15.57 22.39 3.35
CA VAL A 6 15.91 20.95 3.38
C VAL A 6 15.30 20.27 4.61
N GLU A 7 15.31 20.93 5.77
CA GLU A 7 14.70 20.40 7.00
C GLU A 7 13.17 20.31 6.91
N ALA A 8 12.53 21.34 6.34
CA ALA A 8 11.09 21.30 6.07
C ALA A 8 10.74 20.12 5.16
N ARG A 9 11.51 19.90 4.08
CA ARG A 9 11.26 18.80 3.15
C ARG A 9 11.49 17.42 3.78
N ILE A 10 12.50 17.28 4.64
CA ILE A 10 12.74 16.06 5.41
C ILE A 10 11.52 15.76 6.30
N ASN A 11 11.04 16.75 7.05
CA ASN A 11 9.89 16.59 7.94
C ASN A 11 8.62 16.19 7.16
N GLU A 12 8.37 16.79 6.00
CA GLU A 12 7.26 16.41 5.11
C GLU A 12 7.32 14.95 4.66
N LEU A 13 8.50 14.49 4.24
CA LEU A 13 8.73 13.13 3.78
C LEU A 13 8.65 12.13 4.93
N GLU A 14 9.13 12.47 6.12
CA GLU A 14 8.99 11.63 7.32
C GLU A 14 7.54 11.50 7.77
N ASN A 15 6.78 12.59 7.72
CA ASN A 15 5.35 12.57 7.98
C ASN A 15 4.61 11.69 6.95
N SER A 16 4.92 11.82 5.67
CA SER A 16 4.34 11.01 4.59
C SER A 16 4.68 9.53 4.75
N LYS A 17 5.95 9.22 5.04
CA LYS A 17 6.42 7.87 5.36
C LYS A 17 5.66 7.26 6.54
N SER A 18 5.43 8.03 7.60
CA SER A 18 4.73 7.54 8.79
C SER A 18 3.26 7.19 8.48
N LYS A 19 2.58 8.00 7.64
CA LYS A 19 1.22 7.73 7.14
C LYS A 19 1.17 6.43 6.33
N LEU A 20 2.08 6.25 5.37
CA LEU A 20 2.17 5.05 4.54
C LEU A 20 2.44 3.78 5.38
N ILE A 21 3.31 3.86 6.38
CA ILE A 21 3.53 2.76 7.33
C ILE A 21 2.26 2.46 8.13
N GLY A 22 1.49 3.49 8.51
CA GLY A 22 0.18 3.33 9.14
C GLY A 22 -0.82 2.60 8.24
N GLU A 23 -0.85 2.91 6.95
CA GLU A 23 -1.68 2.22 5.96
C GLU A 23 -1.29 0.76 5.79
N ILE A 24 0.01 0.45 5.68
CA ILE A 24 0.51 -0.93 5.65
C ILE A 24 0.02 -1.72 6.87
N LYS A 25 0.12 -1.15 8.07
CA LYS A 25 -0.35 -1.81 9.31
C LYS A 25 -1.86 -2.10 9.24
N LYS A 26 -2.66 -1.17 8.72
CA LYS A 26 -4.11 -1.37 8.53
C LYS A 26 -4.39 -2.49 7.53
N ASN A 27 -3.68 -2.53 6.40
CA ASN A 27 -3.84 -3.58 5.39
C ASN A 27 -3.43 -4.96 5.94
N TYR A 28 -2.33 -5.07 6.68
CA TYR A 28 -1.98 -6.33 7.37
C TYR A 28 -3.04 -6.78 8.38
N GLY A 29 -3.64 -5.84 9.13
CA GLY A 29 -4.76 -6.13 10.01
C GLY A 29 -5.97 -6.70 9.26
N ARG A 30 -6.31 -6.10 8.12
CA ARG A 30 -7.39 -6.58 7.23
C ARG A 30 -7.08 -7.97 6.67
N ILE A 31 -5.87 -8.19 6.14
CA ILE A 31 -5.44 -9.49 5.62
C ILE A 31 -5.55 -10.56 6.69
N ARG A 32 -5.09 -10.27 7.92
CA ARG A 32 -5.17 -11.23 9.03
C ARG A 32 -6.62 -11.61 9.33
N TYR A 33 -7.51 -10.63 9.43
CA TYR A 33 -8.94 -10.87 9.64
C TYR A 33 -9.56 -11.70 8.51
N LYS A 34 -9.26 -11.34 7.25
CA LYS A 34 -9.76 -12.04 6.07
C LYS A 34 -9.26 -13.48 5.98
N LYS A 35 -8.01 -13.75 6.36
CA LYS A 35 -7.46 -15.11 6.48
C LYS A 35 -8.20 -15.94 7.53
N TYR A 36 -8.61 -15.33 8.65
CA TYR A 36 -9.49 -16.02 9.61
C TYR A 36 -10.89 -16.28 9.04
N GLU A 37 -11.48 -15.33 8.31
CA GLU A 37 -12.76 -15.55 7.64
C GLU A 37 -12.68 -16.70 6.63
N GLU A 38 -11.61 -16.74 5.82
CA GLU A 38 -11.40 -17.84 4.88
C GLU A 38 -11.28 -19.18 5.61
N LYS A 39 -10.45 -19.24 6.66
CA LYS A 39 -10.26 -20.44 7.47
C LYS A 39 -11.56 -20.91 8.14
N ALA A 40 -12.43 -19.99 8.55
CA ALA A 40 -13.74 -20.31 9.10
C ALA A 40 -14.71 -20.88 8.05
N LEU A 41 -14.56 -20.48 6.78
CA LEU A 41 -15.38 -21.00 5.67
C LEU A 41 -14.89 -22.36 5.15
N GLU A 42 -13.65 -22.75 5.41
CA GLU A 42 -13.06 -23.99 4.89
C GLU A 42 -13.81 -25.27 5.30
N PRO A 43 -14.15 -25.51 6.58
CA PRO A 43 -14.82 -26.75 6.98
C PRO A 43 -16.15 -26.94 6.25
N PHE A 44 -16.98 -25.90 6.24
CA PHE A 44 -18.29 -25.90 5.57
C PHE A 44 -18.17 -26.16 4.07
N LEU A 45 -17.14 -25.60 3.41
CA LEU A 45 -16.94 -25.78 1.97
C LEU A 45 -16.36 -27.14 1.60
N LYS A 46 -15.58 -27.77 2.49
CA LYS A 46 -15.11 -29.15 2.31
C LYS A 46 -16.27 -30.14 2.41
N GLU A 47 -17.15 -29.96 3.40
CA GLU A 47 -18.36 -30.79 3.55
C GLU A 47 -19.31 -30.66 2.36
N THR A 48 -19.34 -29.49 1.71
CA THR A 48 -20.28 -29.17 0.63
C THR A 48 -19.63 -29.11 -0.75
N GLU A 49 -18.48 -29.76 -0.95
CA GLU A 49 -17.72 -29.71 -2.21
C GLU A 49 -18.52 -30.32 -3.38
N ASN A 50 -19.13 -31.48 -3.17
CA ASN A 50 -19.88 -32.22 -4.19
C ASN A 50 -21.27 -31.64 -4.49
N VAL A 51 -21.69 -30.61 -3.75
CA VAL A 51 -23.02 -30.03 -3.88
C VAL A 51 -23.11 -29.16 -5.14
N MET A 52 -23.96 -29.56 -6.08
CA MET A 52 -24.13 -28.85 -7.37
C MET A 52 -25.47 -28.11 -7.46
N VAL A 53 -25.41 -26.78 -7.41
CA VAL A 53 -26.60 -25.90 -7.48
C VAL A 53 -27.13 -25.73 -8.91
N GLY A 54 -26.24 -25.79 -9.91
CA GLY A 54 -26.56 -25.57 -11.32
C GLY A 54 -27.63 -26.51 -11.90
N PRO A 55 -27.51 -27.84 -11.71
CA PRO A 55 -28.51 -28.82 -12.15
C PRO A 55 -29.89 -28.58 -11.54
N VAL A 56 -29.97 -28.26 -10.25
CA VAL A 56 -31.23 -28.04 -9.54
C VAL A 56 -31.93 -26.78 -10.05
N ARG A 57 -31.20 -25.68 -10.29
CA ARG A 57 -31.76 -24.49 -10.96
C ARG A 57 -32.27 -24.76 -12.37
N LYS A 58 -31.60 -25.65 -13.11
CA LYS A 58 -32.06 -26.05 -14.46
C LYS A 58 -33.33 -26.90 -14.38
N LYS A 59 -33.44 -27.76 -13.36
CA LYS A 59 -34.65 -28.55 -13.07
C LYS A 59 -35.84 -27.63 -12.74
N LEU A 60 -35.65 -26.63 -11.87
CA LEU A 60 -36.68 -25.64 -11.54
C LEU A 60 -37.21 -24.94 -12.81
N ARG A 61 -36.32 -24.36 -13.62
CA ARG A 61 -36.72 -23.68 -14.87
C ARG A 61 -37.46 -24.57 -15.85
N ARG A 62 -37.09 -25.86 -15.94
CA ARG A 62 -37.80 -26.84 -16.77
C ARG A 62 -39.21 -27.11 -16.24
N LEU A 63 -39.39 -27.20 -14.92
CA LEU A 63 -40.70 -27.38 -14.31
C LEU A 63 -41.58 -26.14 -14.48
N GLU A 64 -41.04 -24.94 -14.29
CA GLU A 64 -41.73 -23.67 -14.56
C GLU A 64 -42.19 -23.59 -16.02
N PHE A 65 -41.31 -23.94 -16.96
CA PHE A 65 -41.64 -24.00 -18.37
C PHE A 65 -42.74 -25.03 -18.68
N LYS A 66 -42.68 -26.23 -18.07
CA LYS A 66 -43.73 -27.25 -18.20
C LYS A 66 -45.07 -26.77 -17.62
N ILE A 67 -45.07 -26.02 -16.53
CA ILE A 67 -46.31 -25.41 -16.00
C ILE A 67 -46.88 -24.43 -17.03
N ALA A 68 -46.05 -23.55 -17.56
CA ALA A 68 -46.48 -22.54 -18.52
C ALA A 68 -46.99 -23.12 -19.86
N THR A 69 -46.51 -24.29 -20.27
CA THR A 69 -46.77 -24.85 -21.61
C THR A 69 -47.58 -26.14 -21.63
N GLN A 70 -47.54 -26.95 -20.57
CA GLN A 70 -48.06 -28.33 -20.57
C GLN A 70 -49.10 -28.59 -19.46
N ALA A 71 -49.43 -27.59 -18.62
CA ALA A 71 -50.44 -27.72 -17.58
C ALA A 71 -51.87 -27.55 -18.13
N TYR A 72 -52.31 -28.48 -18.99
CA TYR A 72 -53.62 -28.40 -19.62
C TYR A 72 -54.77 -28.87 -18.72
N THR A 73 -54.48 -29.59 -17.63
CA THR A 73 -55.48 -30.03 -16.66
C THR A 73 -55.12 -29.61 -15.23
N PRO A 74 -56.11 -29.34 -14.36
CA PRO A 74 -55.86 -28.97 -12.97
C PRO A 74 -55.09 -30.03 -12.17
N GLN A 75 -55.19 -31.30 -12.54
CA GLN A 75 -54.45 -32.39 -11.90
C GLN A 75 -52.96 -32.34 -12.24
N ILE A 76 -52.61 -32.12 -13.52
CA ILE A 76 -51.23 -31.96 -13.98
C ILE A 76 -50.61 -30.71 -13.37
N GLU A 77 -51.34 -29.60 -13.36
CA GLU A 77 -50.89 -28.35 -12.73
C GLU A 77 -50.56 -28.55 -11.25
N ARG A 78 -51.46 -29.18 -10.48
CA ARG A 78 -51.22 -29.48 -9.05
C ARG A 78 -50.01 -30.38 -8.82
N GLN A 79 -49.75 -31.35 -9.70
CA GLN A 79 -48.57 -32.22 -9.59
C GLN A 79 -47.28 -31.43 -9.86
N LEU A 80 -47.24 -30.66 -10.95
CA LEU A 80 -46.08 -29.84 -11.29
C LEU A 80 -45.78 -28.79 -10.21
N VAL A 81 -46.81 -28.15 -9.64
CA VAL A 81 -46.64 -27.19 -8.53
C VAL A 81 -46.06 -27.88 -7.28
N LYS A 82 -46.45 -29.12 -6.98
CA LYS A 82 -45.84 -29.90 -5.88
C LYS A 82 -44.37 -30.21 -6.15
N GLU A 83 -44.02 -30.55 -7.39
CA GLU A 83 -42.63 -30.79 -7.78
C GLU A 83 -41.79 -29.51 -7.70
N VAL A 84 -42.33 -28.37 -8.15
CA VAL A 84 -41.67 -27.06 -8.02
C VAL A 84 -41.38 -26.77 -6.55
N LYS A 85 -42.35 -26.92 -5.65
CA LYS A 85 -42.14 -26.69 -4.20
C LYS A 85 -40.99 -27.54 -3.64
N LYS A 86 -40.92 -28.83 -4.01
CA LYS A 86 -39.82 -29.71 -3.58
C LYS A 86 -38.47 -29.21 -4.07
N VAL A 87 -38.38 -28.81 -5.34
CA VAL A 87 -37.14 -28.29 -5.93
C VAL A 87 -36.76 -26.91 -5.36
N GLU A 88 -37.74 -26.09 -4.98
CA GLU A 88 -37.52 -24.83 -4.28
C GLU A 88 -36.95 -25.04 -2.87
N ASP A 89 -37.47 -26.03 -2.15
CA ASP A 89 -36.96 -26.38 -0.81
C ASP A 89 -35.53 -26.94 -0.90
N GLU A 90 -35.25 -27.83 -1.86
CA GLU A 90 -33.88 -28.26 -2.19
C GLU A 90 -32.98 -27.04 -2.50
N LEU A 91 -33.46 -26.07 -3.30
CA LEU A 91 -32.69 -24.86 -3.60
C LEU A 91 -32.44 -23.97 -2.38
N LYS A 92 -33.33 -23.92 -1.40
CA LYS A 92 -33.13 -23.11 -0.18
C LYS A 92 -31.91 -23.60 0.60
N GLU A 93 -31.73 -24.90 0.74
CA GLU A 93 -30.57 -25.49 1.40
C GLU A 93 -29.28 -25.21 0.61
N LEU A 94 -29.35 -25.34 -0.73
CA LEU A 94 -28.23 -25.09 -1.65
C LEU A 94 -27.80 -23.61 -1.72
N ARG A 95 -28.69 -22.66 -1.41
CA ARG A 95 -28.36 -21.22 -1.37
C ARG A 95 -27.28 -20.90 -0.33
N ALA A 96 -27.26 -21.61 0.81
CA ALA A 96 -26.24 -21.40 1.83
C ALA A 96 -24.84 -21.75 1.31
N VAL A 97 -24.73 -22.87 0.58
CA VAL A 97 -23.50 -23.33 -0.08
C VAL A 97 -23.03 -22.33 -1.13
N GLU A 98 -23.93 -21.86 -1.99
CA GLU A 98 -23.59 -20.86 -3.01
C GLU A 98 -23.13 -19.54 -2.39
N LYS A 99 -23.79 -19.09 -1.32
CA LYS A 99 -23.41 -17.89 -0.58
C LYS A 99 -22.01 -18.04 0.05
N ALA A 100 -21.71 -19.19 0.65
CA ALA A 100 -20.40 -19.46 1.21
C ALA A 100 -19.29 -19.49 0.13
N ARG A 101 -19.55 -20.12 -1.03
CA ARG A 101 -18.60 -20.15 -2.16
C ARG A 101 -18.32 -18.74 -2.70
N ARG A 102 -19.37 -17.93 -2.87
CA ARG A 102 -19.23 -16.52 -3.27
C ARG A 102 -18.45 -15.73 -2.22
N LYS A 103 -18.76 -15.92 -0.93
CA LYS A 103 -18.05 -15.26 0.16
C LYS A 103 -16.56 -15.61 0.16
N LYS A 104 -16.20 -16.90 0.00
CA LYS A 104 -14.78 -17.31 -0.10
C LYS A 104 -14.07 -16.63 -1.27
N LYS A 105 -14.71 -16.53 -2.43
CA LYS A 105 -14.14 -15.83 -3.59
C LYS A 105 -13.88 -14.35 -3.29
N LEU A 106 -14.86 -13.66 -2.71
CA LEU A 106 -14.72 -12.24 -2.35
C LEU A 106 -13.62 -12.05 -1.29
N VAL A 107 -13.57 -12.90 -0.26
CA VAL A 107 -12.52 -12.86 0.77
C VAL A 107 -11.12 -13.02 0.16
N LYS A 108 -10.95 -13.91 -0.82
CA LYS A 108 -9.68 -14.05 -1.55
C LYS A 108 -9.31 -12.80 -2.33
N GLN A 109 -10.27 -12.22 -3.06
CA GLN A 109 -10.07 -10.97 -3.80
C GLN A 109 -9.68 -9.84 -2.85
N ASP A 110 -10.36 -9.69 -1.71
CA ASP A 110 -10.02 -8.69 -0.70
C ASP A 110 -8.58 -8.85 -0.17
N ILE A 111 -8.10 -10.10 -0.01
CA ILE A 111 -6.74 -10.39 0.43
C ILE A 111 -5.74 -9.96 -0.66
N GLU A 112 -5.97 -10.38 -1.90
CA GLU A 112 -5.13 -10.03 -3.06
C GLU A 112 -5.04 -8.50 -3.24
N GLU A 113 -6.17 -7.80 -3.14
CA GLU A 113 -6.20 -6.33 -3.21
C GLU A 113 -5.40 -5.67 -2.09
N CYS A 114 -5.51 -6.17 -0.86
CA CYS A 114 -4.72 -5.66 0.26
C CYS A 114 -3.22 -5.95 0.09
N GLU A 115 -2.85 -7.12 -0.44
CA GLU A 115 -1.45 -7.50 -0.71
C GLU A 115 -0.85 -6.61 -1.82
N ASN A 116 -1.58 -6.39 -2.91
CA ASN A 116 -1.17 -5.47 -3.98
C ASN A 116 -0.99 -4.04 -3.45
N ARG A 117 -1.93 -3.56 -2.62
CA ARG A 117 -1.81 -2.23 -2.03
C ARG A 117 -0.59 -2.08 -1.12
N ILE A 118 -0.21 -3.14 -0.40
CA ILE A 118 1.03 -3.14 0.40
C ILE A 118 2.25 -3.01 -0.52
N LEU A 119 2.29 -3.76 -1.64
CA LEU A 119 3.41 -3.71 -2.58
C LEU A 119 3.57 -2.30 -3.18
N GLU A 120 2.48 -1.67 -3.61
CA GLU A 120 2.50 -0.28 -4.10
C GLU A 120 3.08 0.69 -3.06
N ILE A 121 2.62 0.58 -1.81
CA ILE A 121 3.11 1.44 -0.73
C ILE A 121 4.60 1.16 -0.42
N GLU A 122 5.04 -0.10 -0.51
CA GLU A 122 6.45 -0.45 -0.32
C GLU A 122 7.36 0.15 -1.39
N GLU A 123 6.91 0.22 -2.65
CA GLU A 123 7.61 0.91 -3.73
C GLU A 123 7.69 2.42 -3.48
N GLU A 124 6.58 3.05 -3.10
CA GLU A 124 6.56 4.47 -2.72
C GLU A 124 7.53 4.76 -1.56
N LEU A 125 7.52 3.90 -0.54
CA LEU A 125 8.44 4.01 0.60
C LEU A 125 9.91 3.85 0.20
N LYS A 126 10.21 3.03 -0.80
CA LYS A 126 11.57 2.87 -1.32
C LYS A 126 12.04 4.18 -1.97
N GLY A 127 11.20 4.81 -2.80
CA GLY A 127 11.46 6.12 -3.38
C GLY A 127 11.69 7.21 -2.33
N MET A 128 10.80 7.29 -1.33
CA MET A 128 10.95 8.25 -0.23
C MET A 128 12.22 8.01 0.60
N ARG A 129 12.65 6.76 0.79
CA ARG A 129 13.90 6.43 1.51
C ARG A 129 15.14 6.91 0.74
N SER A 130 15.16 6.77 -0.58
CA SER A 130 16.25 7.34 -1.40
C SER A 130 16.27 8.86 -1.33
N GLU A 131 15.12 9.52 -1.47
CA GLU A 131 15.03 10.99 -1.39
C GLU A 131 15.48 11.52 -0.02
N LEU A 132 15.03 10.87 1.07
CA LEU A 132 15.46 11.23 2.42
C LEU A 132 16.98 11.09 2.57
N LYS A 133 17.58 10.01 2.05
CA LYS A 133 19.04 9.80 2.10
C LYS A 133 19.78 10.96 1.42
N ASP A 134 19.31 11.38 0.26
CA ASP A 134 19.92 12.49 -0.50
C ASP A 134 19.74 13.83 0.22
N LEU A 135 18.56 14.09 0.80
CA LEU A 135 18.31 15.30 1.58
C LEU A 135 19.15 15.34 2.86
N TYR A 136 19.31 14.22 3.56
CA TYR A 136 20.20 14.13 4.71
C TYR A 136 21.67 14.36 4.34
N ALA A 137 22.12 13.84 3.19
CA ALA A 137 23.46 14.11 2.68
C ALA A 137 23.65 15.59 2.34
N LYS A 138 22.68 16.21 1.64
CA LYS A 138 22.67 17.65 1.32
C LYS A 138 22.66 18.52 2.57
N ARG A 139 21.87 18.16 3.60
CA ARG A 139 21.87 18.86 4.89
C ARG A 139 23.25 18.82 5.53
N LYS A 140 23.90 17.66 5.53
CA LYS A 140 25.24 17.48 6.10
C LYS A 140 26.29 18.33 5.38
N THR A 141 26.27 18.37 4.04
CA THR A 141 27.21 19.18 3.25
C THR A 141 27.01 20.68 3.46
N LEU A 142 25.76 21.14 3.51
CA LEU A 142 25.44 22.54 3.81
C LEU A 142 25.87 22.94 5.24
N GLN A 143 25.69 22.04 6.22
CA GLN A 143 26.15 22.28 7.59
C GLN A 143 27.68 22.30 7.71
N SER A 144 28.40 21.43 7.00
CA SER A 144 29.87 21.48 6.98
C SER A 144 30.39 22.72 6.24
N GLY A 145 29.74 23.15 5.16
CA GLY A 145 30.09 24.38 4.43
C GLY A 145 29.95 25.62 5.31
N LYS A 146 28.84 25.72 6.08
CA LYS A 146 28.66 26.80 7.06
C LYS A 146 29.71 26.79 8.18
N LYS A 147 30.13 25.61 8.66
CA LYS A 147 31.16 25.50 9.72
C LYS A 147 32.58 25.85 9.24
N HIS A 148 32.87 25.68 7.96
CA HIS A 148 34.17 26.00 7.36
C HIS A 148 34.22 27.37 6.69
N GLY A 149 33.20 28.22 6.88
CA GLY A 149 33.17 29.58 6.31
C GLY A 149 33.01 29.63 4.79
N VAL A 150 32.68 28.51 4.13
CA VAL A 150 32.48 28.47 2.68
C VAL A 150 31.02 28.79 2.38
N ILE A 151 30.74 30.06 2.09
CA ILE A 151 29.44 30.52 1.59
C ILE A 151 29.37 30.13 0.11
N PHE A 152 28.78 28.97 -0.19
CA PHE A 152 28.44 28.62 -1.58
C PHE A 152 27.27 29.51 -2.03
N GLY A 153 27.57 30.62 -2.69
CA GLY A 153 26.56 31.47 -3.32
C GLY A 153 26.87 32.97 -3.40
N GLU A 154 27.88 33.49 -2.71
CA GLU A 154 28.28 34.90 -2.81
C GLU A 154 29.62 35.02 -3.55
N LYS A 155 29.68 35.92 -4.53
CA LYS A 155 30.96 36.32 -5.13
C LYS A 155 31.80 36.94 -4.01
N PRO A 156 33.05 36.52 -3.82
CA PRO A 156 33.92 37.17 -2.85
C PRO A 156 34.26 38.57 -3.37
N ASP A 157 33.70 39.61 -2.74
CA ASP A 157 34.02 41.01 -3.04
C ASP A 157 35.30 41.50 -2.34
N ASP A 158 35.89 40.72 -1.44
CA ASP A 158 37.15 41.08 -0.78
C ASP A 158 38.29 40.14 -1.17
N MET A 159 38.92 40.43 -2.31
CA MET A 159 40.33 40.10 -2.50
C MET A 159 41.13 41.39 -2.33
N VAL A 160 41.87 41.52 -1.23
CA VAL A 160 42.96 42.49 -1.13
C VAL A 160 44.03 42.05 -2.13
N SER A 161 44.31 42.86 -3.15
CA SER A 161 45.38 42.59 -4.10
C SER A 161 46.73 42.57 -3.38
N MET A 162 47.65 41.70 -3.81
CA MET A 162 49.01 41.62 -3.23
C MET A 162 49.85 42.89 -3.46
N GLU A 163 49.28 43.95 -4.03
CA GLU A 163 49.94 45.24 -4.28
C GLU A 163 49.99 46.13 -3.03
N ASP A 164 49.19 45.84 -1.98
CA ASP A 164 49.11 46.67 -0.75
C ASP A 164 49.91 46.11 0.44
N ILE A 165 50.76 45.09 0.24
CA ILE A 165 51.66 44.60 1.29
C ILE A 165 52.91 45.50 1.34
N VAL A 166 52.89 46.54 2.18
CA VAL A 166 54.10 47.29 2.54
C VAL A 166 54.91 46.45 3.53
N VAL A 167 55.99 45.83 3.07
CA VAL A 167 56.99 45.18 3.94
C VAL A 167 57.83 46.28 4.58
N ILE A 168 57.63 46.52 5.87
CA ILE A 168 58.50 47.37 6.68
C ILE A 168 59.62 46.46 7.22
N GLU A 169 60.81 46.55 6.61
CA GLU A 169 62.03 45.96 7.17
C GLU A 169 62.54 46.86 8.31
N ASP A 170 62.38 46.42 9.56
CA ASP A 170 63.05 47.04 10.71
C ASP A 170 64.56 46.74 10.65
N ILE A 171 65.35 47.73 10.25
CA ILE A 171 66.81 47.74 10.43
C ILE A 171 67.10 48.16 11.88
N ARG A 172 67.37 47.18 12.76
CA ARG A 172 67.94 47.31 14.12
C ARG A 172 68.43 45.91 14.53
N ASP A 173 69.66 45.59 14.91
CA ASP A 173 70.83 46.35 15.31
C ASP A 173 72.09 45.48 15.07
N LYS A 174 73.20 46.15 14.70
CA LYS A 174 74.55 45.63 14.90
C LYS A 174 74.83 45.63 16.40
N GLU A 175 75.47 44.57 16.90
CA GLU A 175 76.63 44.58 17.82
C GLU A 175 76.65 43.35 18.76
N LYS A 176 77.88 42.85 18.99
CA LYS A 176 78.35 41.89 20.03
C LYS A 176 78.21 40.40 19.64
N LYS A 177 79.27 39.59 19.59
CA LYS A 177 80.57 39.59 20.29
C LYS A 177 81.62 38.83 19.48
N GLU A 178 82.85 39.32 19.55
CA GLU A 178 84.10 38.57 19.37
C GLU A 178 84.23 37.54 20.50
N ASP A 179 84.68 36.33 20.16
CA ASP A 179 85.54 35.45 20.95
C ASP A 179 86.34 34.57 19.98
#